data_AF-A0A8S9N6L6-F1
#
_entry.id   AF-A0A8S9N6L6-F1
#
_cell.length_a   1.000
_cell.length_b   1.000
_cell.length_c   1.000
_cell.angle_alpha   90.00
_cell.angle_beta   90.00
_cell.angle_gamma   90.00
#
_symmetry.space_group_name_H-M   'P 1'
#
loop_
_entity.id
_entity.type
_entity.pdbx_description
1 polymer ?
#
loop_
_entity_poly.entity_id
_entity_poly.type
_entity_poly.pdbx_seq_one_letter_code
_entity_poly.pdbx_strand_id
1 'polypeptide(L)'
;MAVSAFNPLKLASSSSLDSIPSISYSTSYSLFLISVGIRKSVGSPFKRCLKQSYSSVRAMSSSAASSSFGSRMEESVRKTVTDNIVVVYSKTWCSYCTEVKTLFKRLGVQPLVIELDELGPQGPQLQKVLERLTGQHTVPNVFVGGKHIGGCTDTVKLNRKGDLELMLAEANGNTNQN
;
A
#
# COMPACT_ATOMS: atom_id res chain seq x y z
N MET A 1 -53.40 -0.75 -3.86
CA MET A 1 -53.03 0.54 -4.47
C MET A 1 -52.31 0.25 -5.77
N ALA A 2 -52.74 0.93 -6.83
CA ALA A 2 -52.49 0.59 -8.22
C ALA A 2 -51.15 1.13 -8.75
N VAL A 3 -50.56 0.32 -9.63
CA VAL A 3 -49.67 0.55 -10.78
C VAL A 3 -48.83 1.82 -10.96
N SER A 4 -47.54 1.61 -11.27
CA SER A 4 -46.76 2.19 -12.41
C SER A 4 -45.33 1.62 -12.28
N ALA A 5 -44.84 0.66 -13.07
CA ALA A 5 -44.71 0.49 -14.51
C ALA A 5 -43.57 1.34 -15.15
N PHE A 6 -42.64 0.61 -15.80
CA PHE A 6 -41.67 1.00 -16.82
C PHE A 6 -40.45 1.86 -16.46
N ASN A 7 -39.25 1.25 -16.51
CA ASN A 7 -38.43 1.36 -17.73
C ASN A 7 -37.36 0.24 -17.83
N PRO A 8 -37.40 -0.62 -18.86
CA PRO A 8 -36.37 -1.61 -19.17
C PRO A 8 -35.48 -1.18 -20.37
N LEU A 9 -34.22 -1.65 -20.34
CA LEU A 9 -33.33 -1.93 -21.48
C LEU A 9 -32.92 -0.78 -22.42
N LYS A 10 -31.60 -0.56 -22.49
CA LYS A 10 -30.93 -0.36 -23.79
C LYS A 10 -29.65 -1.18 -23.85
N LEU A 11 -29.77 -2.37 -24.44
CA LEU A 11 -28.67 -3.05 -25.14
C LEU A 11 -28.15 -2.12 -26.24
N ALA A 12 -26.83 -1.98 -26.35
CA ALA A 12 -26.16 -1.73 -27.62
C ALA A 12 -24.99 -2.71 -27.73
N SER A 13 -25.14 -3.64 -28.66
CA SER A 13 -24.18 -4.66 -29.03
C SER A 13 -23.30 -4.20 -30.19
N SER A 14 -22.07 -4.72 -30.16
CA SER A 14 -21.26 -5.26 -31.27
C SER A 14 -20.49 -4.36 -32.25
N SER A 15 -19.29 -4.88 -32.52
CA SER A 15 -18.37 -4.70 -33.66
C SER A 15 -17.55 -3.40 -33.65
N SER A 16 -16.22 -3.45 -33.55
CA SER A 16 -15.38 -4.03 -34.60
C SER A 16 -14.08 -4.64 -34.06
N LEU A 17 -13.74 -5.79 -34.65
CA LEU A 17 -12.48 -6.49 -34.55
C LEU A 17 -11.48 -5.82 -35.50
N ASP A 18 -10.32 -5.41 -35.00
CA ASP A 18 -9.08 -5.27 -35.78
C ASP A 18 -7.93 -5.71 -34.86
N SER A 19 -7.41 -6.93 -35.02
CA SER A 19 -6.29 -7.28 -35.92
C SER A 19 -4.93 -6.75 -35.43
N ILE A 20 -4.31 -7.60 -34.59
CA ILE A 20 -2.90 -7.92 -34.29
C ILE A 20 -1.80 -7.21 -35.13
N PRO A 21 -0.68 -6.79 -34.50
CA PRO A 21 0.58 -7.52 -34.73
C PRO A 21 1.25 -8.02 -33.44
N SER A 22 1.54 -9.30 -33.47
CA SER A 22 2.40 -10.09 -32.60
C SER A 22 3.85 -9.66 -32.77
N ILE A 23 4.42 -9.04 -31.73
CA ILE A 23 5.87 -8.81 -31.66
C ILE A 23 6.50 -10.02 -30.97
N SER A 24 7.22 -10.77 -31.78
CA SER A 24 8.18 -11.81 -31.40
C SER A 24 9.26 -11.18 -30.52
N TYR A 25 9.29 -11.47 -29.22
CA TYR A 25 10.49 -11.24 -28.42
C TYR A 25 11.30 -12.53 -28.40
N SER A 26 12.17 -12.61 -29.40
CA SER A 26 13.23 -13.60 -29.48
C SER A 26 14.25 -13.35 -28.37
N THR A 27 14.51 -14.42 -27.64
CA THR A 27 15.71 -14.71 -26.84
C THR A 27 16.97 -13.91 -27.20
N SER A 28 17.57 -13.25 -26.20
CA SER A 28 19.03 -13.34 -26.03
C SER A 28 19.40 -13.13 -24.57
N TYR A 29 19.81 -14.23 -23.94
CA TYR A 29 20.57 -14.27 -22.71
C TYR A 29 21.80 -13.37 -22.85
N SER A 30 22.02 -12.46 -21.90
CA SER A 30 23.34 -11.87 -21.68
C SER A 30 23.69 -12.01 -20.20
N LEU A 31 24.32 -13.15 -19.91
CA LEU A 31 25.04 -13.40 -18.68
C LEU A 31 26.26 -12.48 -18.64
N PHE A 32 26.17 -11.36 -17.92
CA PHE A 32 27.34 -10.56 -17.59
C PHE A 32 28.05 -11.19 -16.39
N LEU A 33 28.98 -12.10 -16.70
CA LEU A 33 30.01 -12.57 -15.78
C LEU A 33 31.00 -11.43 -15.52
N ILE A 34 30.97 -10.85 -14.32
CA ILE A 34 32.09 -10.02 -13.84
C ILE A 34 32.89 -10.82 -12.83
N SER A 35 34.11 -11.10 -13.26
CA SER A 35 35.15 -11.87 -12.60
C SER A 35 35.59 -11.28 -11.26
N VAL A 36 35.64 -12.18 -10.28
CA VAL A 36 36.69 -12.39 -9.26
C VAL A 36 37.83 -11.34 -9.23
N GLY A 37 37.82 -10.50 -8.20
CA GLY A 37 38.95 -9.68 -7.77
C GLY A 37 39.46 -10.11 -6.39
N ILE A 38 40.41 -11.06 -6.38
CA ILE A 38 41.15 -11.50 -5.20
C ILE A 38 42.04 -10.34 -4.71
N ARG A 39 41.92 -9.94 -3.45
CA ARG A 39 43.04 -9.34 -2.71
C ARG A 39 43.12 -9.91 -1.30
N LYS A 40 44.12 -10.77 -1.11
CA LYS A 40 44.63 -11.25 0.16
C LYS A 40 45.16 -10.05 0.96
N SER A 41 44.83 -9.95 2.24
CA SER A 41 45.74 -9.35 3.22
C SER A 41 45.81 -10.25 4.44
N VAL A 42 47.05 -10.59 4.77
CA VAL A 42 47.48 -11.57 5.74
C VAL A 42 47.87 -10.88 7.05
N GLY A 43 47.57 -11.56 8.16
CA GLY A 43 48.22 -11.43 9.47
C GLY A 43 47.75 -10.27 10.34
N SER A 44 47.66 -10.35 11.67
CA SER A 44 47.99 -11.31 12.74
C SER A 44 47.60 -10.58 14.07
N PRO A 45 47.87 -11.06 15.29
CA PRO A 45 47.72 -12.39 15.86
C PRO A 45 46.75 -12.40 17.06
N PHE A 46 46.37 -13.64 17.36
CA PHE A 46 45.78 -14.16 18.58
C PHE A 46 46.62 -13.85 19.85
N LYS A 47 45.98 -13.37 20.93
CA LYS A 47 46.24 -13.65 22.37
C LYS A 47 45.22 -12.84 23.20
N ARG A 48 44.16 -13.48 23.71
CA ARG A 48 44.01 -14.23 24.97
C ARG A 48 43.63 -13.38 26.19
N CYS A 49 42.39 -13.63 26.62
CA CYS A 49 41.94 -13.88 28.00
C CYS A 49 42.19 -12.80 29.05
N LEU A 50 41.12 -12.09 29.43
CA LEU A 50 40.77 -11.95 30.85
C LEU A 50 39.26 -12.17 31.03
N LYS A 51 38.95 -13.20 31.82
CA LYS A 51 37.67 -13.37 32.48
C LYS A 51 37.51 -12.21 33.45
N GLN A 52 36.47 -11.39 33.27
CA GLN A 52 35.89 -10.67 34.40
C GLN A 52 34.54 -11.34 34.68
N SER A 53 34.50 -12.03 35.81
CA SER A 53 33.27 -12.47 36.45
C SER A 53 32.40 -11.25 36.74
N TYR A 54 31.23 -11.17 36.09
CA TYR A 54 30.09 -10.45 36.63
C TYR A 54 28.84 -11.28 36.38
N SER A 55 28.28 -11.69 37.50
CA SER A 55 27.07 -12.46 37.66
C SER A 55 25.89 -11.75 37.00
N SER A 56 25.13 -12.51 36.22
CA SER A 56 23.66 -12.42 36.11
C SER A 56 23.02 -11.03 36.02
N VAL A 57 22.84 -10.52 34.79
CA VAL A 57 21.53 -10.27 34.16
C VAL A 57 21.77 -10.01 32.67
N ARG A 58 21.48 -10.98 31.80
CA ARG A 58 21.22 -10.65 30.39
C ARG A 58 19.90 -9.89 30.38
N ALA A 59 19.95 -8.58 30.24
CA ALA A 59 18.80 -7.83 29.75
C ALA A 59 18.45 -8.40 28.38
N MET A 60 17.45 -9.29 28.31
CA MET A 60 16.82 -9.63 27.05
C MET A 60 16.16 -8.35 26.56
N SER A 61 16.77 -7.76 25.53
CA SER A 61 16.29 -6.52 24.93
C SER A 61 14.81 -6.66 24.57
N SER A 62 14.03 -5.65 24.94
CA SER A 62 12.61 -5.41 24.61
C SER A 62 12.28 -5.43 23.10
N SER A 63 13.27 -5.63 22.24
CA SER A 63 13.18 -5.63 20.79
C SER A 63 12.27 -6.71 20.21
N ALA A 64 12.22 -7.91 20.83
CA ALA A 64 11.43 -9.03 20.30
C ALA A 64 9.90 -8.82 20.46
N ALA A 65 9.47 -8.16 21.54
CA ALA A 65 8.07 -7.81 21.73
C ALA A 65 7.63 -6.68 20.78
N SER A 66 8.53 -5.72 20.52
CA SER A 66 8.27 -4.62 19.60
C SER A 66 8.14 -5.08 18.14
N SER A 67 8.91 -6.09 17.72
CA SER A 67 8.79 -6.67 16.37
C SER A 67 7.45 -7.39 16.14
N SER A 68 6.88 -8.02 17.17
CA SER A 68 5.59 -8.72 17.03
C SER A 68 4.38 -7.78 16.95
N PHE A 69 4.44 -6.61 17.59
CA PHE A 69 3.35 -5.65 17.51
C PHE A 69 3.31 -4.95 16.15
N GLY A 70 4.48 -4.59 15.61
CA GLY A 70 4.61 -4.00 14.28
C GLY A 70 4.07 -4.91 13.17
N SER A 71 4.43 -6.19 13.20
CA SER A 71 3.97 -7.16 12.18
C SER A 71 2.45 -7.40 12.23
N ARG A 72 1.85 -7.49 13.42
CA ARG A 72 0.39 -7.66 13.57
C ARG A 72 -0.40 -6.46 13.03
N MET A 73 0.11 -5.25 13.24
CA MET A 73 -0.55 -4.04 12.76
C MET A 73 -0.36 -3.84 11.26
N GLU A 74 0.80 -4.19 10.71
CA GLU A 74 1.01 -4.27 9.26
C GLU A 74 0.03 -5.21 8.58
N GLU A 75 -0.18 -6.41 9.15
CA GLU A 75 -1.16 -7.37 8.65
C GLU A 75 -2.58 -6.79 8.70
N SER A 76 -2.93 -6.11 9.79
CA SER A 76 -4.24 -5.45 9.90
C SER A 76 -4.44 -4.38 8.82
N VAL A 77 -3.41 -3.57 8.52
CA VAL A 77 -3.48 -2.56 7.45
C VAL A 77 -3.68 -3.21 6.09
N ARG A 78 -2.89 -4.24 5.77
CA ARG A 78 -3.02 -4.97 4.49
C ARG A 78 -4.39 -5.59 4.34
N LYS A 79 -4.92 -6.19 5.41
CA LYS A 79 -6.27 -6.73 5.44
C LYS A 79 -7.31 -5.64 5.17
N THR A 80 -7.26 -4.53 5.90
CA THR A 80 -8.20 -3.42 5.69
C THR A 80 -8.15 -2.86 4.25
N VAL A 81 -6.96 -2.75 3.69
CA VAL A 81 -6.72 -2.28 2.30
C VAL A 81 -7.21 -3.28 1.25
N THR A 82 -7.26 -4.57 1.57
CA THR A 82 -7.76 -5.63 0.68
C THR A 82 -9.29 -5.77 0.79
N ASP A 83 -9.83 -5.68 2.00
CA ASP A 83 -11.26 -5.82 2.28
C ASP A 83 -12.09 -4.64 1.75
N ASN A 84 -11.46 -3.47 1.53
CA ASN A 84 -12.14 -2.24 1.13
C ASN A 84 -11.59 -1.71 -0.19
N ILE A 85 -12.48 -1.26 -1.07
CA ILE A 85 -12.13 -0.72 -2.38
C ILE A 85 -11.32 0.57 -2.26
N VAL A 86 -11.70 1.44 -1.32
CA VAL A 86 -10.98 2.71 -1.07
C VAL A 86 -10.77 2.86 0.43
N VAL A 87 -9.52 3.07 0.83
CA VAL A 87 -9.13 3.35 2.22
C VAL A 87 -8.33 4.65 2.26
N VAL A 88 -8.70 5.53 3.18
CA VAL A 88 -8.05 6.82 3.39
C VAL A 88 -7.63 6.93 4.85
N TYR A 89 -6.32 6.94 5.09
CA TYR A 89 -5.77 7.28 6.40
C TYR A 89 -5.63 8.80 6.50
N SER A 90 -6.33 9.40 7.46
CA SER A 90 -6.40 10.86 7.62
C SER A 90 -6.17 11.29 9.07
N LYS A 91 -6.22 12.61 9.27
CA LYS A 91 -6.34 13.23 10.59
C LYS A 91 -7.48 14.24 10.57
N THR A 92 -8.22 14.36 11.67
CA THR A 92 -9.43 15.21 11.76
C THR A 92 -9.17 16.68 11.44
N TRP A 93 -8.00 17.20 11.84
CA TRP A 93 -7.61 18.59 11.69
C TRP A 93 -6.95 18.93 10.33
N CYS A 94 -6.79 17.95 9.43
CA CYS A 94 -6.05 18.14 8.19
C CYS A 94 -6.94 18.58 7.02
N SER A 95 -6.69 19.77 6.47
CA SER A 95 -7.42 20.33 5.32
C SER A 95 -7.27 19.48 4.05
N TYR A 96 -6.08 18.97 3.75
CA TYR A 96 -5.83 18.09 2.60
C TYR A 96 -6.62 16.78 2.66
N CYS A 97 -6.85 16.26 3.87
CA CYS A 97 -7.68 15.07 4.05
C CYS A 97 -9.15 15.34 3.68
N THR A 98 -9.67 16.51 4.05
CA THR A 98 -11.03 16.94 3.70
C THR A 98 -11.21 17.09 2.18
N GLU A 99 -10.17 17.58 1.49
CA GLU A 99 -10.18 17.68 0.03
C GLU A 99 -10.31 16.30 -0.64
N VAL A 100 -9.49 15.34 -0.22
CA VAL A 100 -9.55 13.96 -0.73
C VAL A 100 -10.91 13.31 -0.44
N LYS A 101 -11.45 13.45 0.77
CA LYS A 101 -12.79 12.93 1.11
C LYS A 101 -13.88 13.52 0.23
N THR A 102 -13.80 14.82 -0.02
CA THR A 102 -14.75 15.53 -0.90
C THR A 102 -14.61 15.07 -2.34
N LEU A 103 -13.38 14.82 -2.81
CA LEU A 103 -13.12 14.30 -4.15
C LEU A 103 -13.81 12.94 -4.36
N PHE A 104 -13.59 11.98 -3.47
CA PHE A 104 -14.25 10.68 -3.57
C PHE A 104 -15.78 10.77 -3.46
N LYS A 105 -16.28 11.66 -2.61
CA LYS A 105 -17.74 11.94 -2.53
C LYS A 105 -18.31 12.47 -3.85
N ARG A 106 -17.56 13.31 -4.58
CA ARG A 106 -17.96 13.81 -5.92
C ARG A 106 -17.98 12.70 -6.96
N LEU A 107 -17.10 11.72 -6.84
CA LEU A 107 -17.07 10.52 -7.68
C LEU A 107 -18.17 9.50 -7.31
N GLY A 108 -18.97 9.76 -6.28
CA GLY A 108 -20.03 8.86 -5.82
C GLY A 108 -19.52 7.63 -5.06
N VAL A 109 -18.25 7.62 -4.65
CA VAL A 109 -17.63 6.52 -3.89
C VAL A 109 -17.55 6.90 -2.42
N GLN A 110 -17.90 5.97 -1.54
CA GLN A 110 -17.76 6.14 -0.09
C GLN A 110 -16.45 5.47 0.37
N PRO A 111 -15.38 6.24 0.65
CA PRO A 111 -14.13 5.68 1.14
C PRO A 111 -14.23 5.30 2.62
N LEU A 112 -13.51 4.24 3.01
CA LEU A 112 -13.26 3.96 4.42
C LEU A 112 -12.24 4.96 4.96
N VAL A 113 -12.65 5.78 5.93
CA VAL A 113 -11.78 6.79 6.54
C VAL A 113 -11.30 6.30 7.90
N ILE A 114 -9.99 6.34 8.11
CA ILE A 114 -9.36 5.99 9.39
C ILE A 114 -8.62 7.22 9.92
N GLU A 115 -9.14 7.81 10.99
CA GLU A 115 -8.55 8.98 11.64
C GLU A 115 -7.46 8.54 12.61
N LEU A 116 -6.21 8.83 12.27
CA LEU A 116 -5.06 8.40 13.08
C LEU A 116 -5.01 9.08 14.44
N ASP A 117 -5.53 10.30 14.57
CA ASP A 117 -5.52 11.07 15.82
C ASP A 117 -6.57 10.58 16.83
N GLU A 118 -7.66 9.96 16.38
CA GLU A 118 -8.70 9.40 17.25
C GLU A 118 -8.30 8.03 17.85
N LEU A 119 -7.30 7.36 17.28
CA LEU A 119 -6.79 6.05 17.73
C LEU A 119 -5.87 6.13 18.98
N GLY A 120 -5.67 7.33 19.54
CA GLY A 120 -4.85 7.55 20.73
C GLY A 120 -3.42 7.00 20.58
N PRO A 121 -2.93 6.11 21.47
CA PRO A 121 -1.56 5.61 21.43
C PRO A 121 -1.25 4.69 20.24
N GLN A 122 -2.28 4.18 19.54
CA GLN A 122 -2.10 3.36 18.34
C GLN A 122 -1.85 4.22 17.10
N GLY A 123 -2.38 5.44 17.06
CA GLY A 123 -2.26 6.36 15.92
C GLY A 123 -0.82 6.58 15.44
N PRO A 124 0.11 7.02 16.30
CA PRO A 124 1.51 7.22 15.93
C PRO A 124 2.22 5.92 15.51
N GLN A 125 1.82 4.78 16.07
CA GLN A 125 2.40 3.50 15.71
C GLN A 125 1.90 3.03 14.34
N LEU A 126 0.61 3.23 14.05
CA LEU A 126 0.01 2.98 12.75
C LEU A 126 0.62 3.89 11.67
N GLN A 127 0.90 5.15 12.00
CA GLN A 127 1.59 6.08 11.09
C GLN A 127 2.99 5.57 10.71
N LYS A 128 3.76 5.02 11.66
CA LYS A 128 5.06 4.37 11.38
C LYS A 128 4.91 3.10 10.55
N VAL A 129 3.86 2.32 10.79
CA VAL A 129 3.54 1.14 9.97
C VAL A 129 3.25 1.53 8.53
N LEU A 130 2.43 2.57 8.31
CA LEU A 130 2.13 3.10 6.99
C LEU A 130 3.40 3.58 6.28
N GLU A 131 4.28 4.30 6.99
CA GLU A 131 5.57 4.72 6.46
C GLU A 131 6.43 3.52 6.02
N ARG A 132 6.46 2.41 6.78
CA ARG A 132 7.18 1.20 6.37
C ARG A 132 6.56 0.51 5.15
N LEU A 133 5.23 0.51 5.03
CA LEU A 133 4.51 -0.16 3.94
C LEU A 133 4.56 0.65 2.63
N THR A 134 4.39 1.96 2.72
CA THR A 134 4.23 2.83 1.54
C THR A 134 5.41 3.74 1.28
N GLY A 135 6.33 3.89 2.24
CA GLY A 135 7.38 4.90 2.21
C GLY A 135 6.88 6.31 2.54
N GLN A 136 5.60 6.49 2.88
CA GLN A 136 4.98 7.80 3.09
C GLN A 136 4.48 7.95 4.53
N HIS A 137 5.10 8.87 5.28
CA HIS A 137 4.69 9.23 6.64
C HIS A 137 3.54 10.25 6.68
N THR A 138 3.31 11.00 5.60
CA THR A 138 2.33 12.10 5.56
C THR A 138 0.90 11.60 5.38
N VAL A 139 -0.03 12.31 6.02
CA VAL A 139 -1.47 12.20 5.72
C VAL A 139 -1.87 13.29 4.71
N PRO A 140 -2.84 13.04 3.82
CA PRO A 140 -3.58 11.79 3.63
C PRO A 140 -2.71 10.71 2.96
N ASN A 141 -2.96 9.44 3.32
CA ASN A 141 -2.39 8.27 2.65
C ASN A 141 -3.57 7.45 2.09
N VAL A 142 -3.60 7.30 0.76
CA VAL A 142 -4.76 6.80 0.01
C VAL A 142 -4.45 5.47 -0.66
N PHE A 143 -5.38 4.52 -0.50
CA PHE A 143 -5.36 3.21 -1.14
C PHE A 143 -6.63 3.00 -1.97
N VAL A 144 -6.48 2.43 -3.16
CA VAL A 144 -7.57 2.06 -4.09
C VAL A 144 -7.28 0.67 -4.64
N GLY A 145 -8.23 -0.24 -4.52
CA GLY A 145 -8.12 -1.61 -5.05
C GLY A 145 -6.90 -2.35 -4.52
N GLY A 146 -6.59 -2.21 -3.23
CA GLY A 146 -5.42 -2.83 -2.63
C GLY A 146 -4.06 -2.15 -2.91
N LYS A 147 -4.02 -1.13 -3.78
CA LYS A 147 -2.78 -0.44 -4.18
C LYS A 147 -2.67 0.93 -3.52
N HIS A 148 -1.46 1.32 -3.16
CA HIS A 148 -1.15 2.67 -2.66
C HIS A 148 -0.95 3.64 -3.83
N ILE A 149 -1.68 4.77 -3.83
CA ILE A 149 -1.58 5.80 -4.88
C ILE A 149 -0.84 7.05 -4.40
N GLY A 150 -0.77 7.29 -3.09
CA GLY A 150 -0.04 8.42 -2.52
C GLY A 150 -0.92 9.38 -1.72
N GLY A 151 -0.59 10.67 -1.81
CA GLY A 151 -1.25 11.72 -1.06
C GLY A 151 -2.35 12.46 -1.82
N CYS A 152 -2.72 13.64 -1.30
CA CYS A 152 -3.74 14.51 -1.89
C CYS A 152 -3.37 14.93 -3.32
N THR A 153 -2.13 15.38 -3.52
CA THR A 153 -1.64 15.83 -4.82
C THR A 153 -1.67 14.71 -5.86
N ASP A 154 -1.29 13.49 -5.49
CA ASP A 154 -1.27 12.35 -6.40
C ASP A 154 -2.69 11.90 -6.76
N THR A 155 -3.59 11.89 -5.78
CA THR A 155 -5.01 11.57 -5.98
C THR A 155 -5.67 12.57 -6.93
N VAL A 156 -5.45 13.88 -6.73
CA VAL A 156 -6.00 14.93 -7.61
C VAL A 156 -5.39 14.85 -9.02
N LYS A 157 -4.09 14.54 -9.15
CA LYS A 157 -3.45 14.32 -10.45
C LYS A 157 -4.08 13.15 -11.20
N LEU A 158 -4.31 12.01 -10.54
CA LEU A 158 -4.95 10.83 -11.14
C LEU A 158 -6.40 11.12 -11.55
N ASN A 159 -7.13 11.85 -10.72
CA ASN A 159 -8.49 12.27 -11.06
C ASN A 159 -8.52 13.16 -12.32
N ARG A 160 -7.58 14.10 -12.44
CA ARG A 160 -7.48 14.97 -13.64
C ARG A 160 -7.12 14.20 -14.90
N LYS A 161 -6.41 13.07 -14.78
CA LYS A 161 -6.08 12.18 -15.89
C LYS A 161 -7.24 11.23 -16.27
N GLY A 162 -8.23 11.05 -15.40
CA GLY A 162 -9.27 10.03 -15.54
C GLY A 162 -8.86 8.64 -15.06
N ASP A 163 -7.58 8.42 -14.71
CA ASP A 163 -7.05 7.14 -14.25
C ASP A 163 -7.71 6.67 -12.94
N LEU A 164 -8.11 7.60 -12.08
CA LEU A 164 -8.72 7.28 -10.78
C LEU A 164 -10.06 6.53 -10.93
N GLU A 165 -10.89 6.95 -11.88
CA GLU A 165 -12.18 6.32 -12.15
C GLU A 165 -12.00 4.92 -12.75
N LEU A 166 -11.01 4.74 -13.62
CA LEU A 166 -10.66 3.43 -14.18
C LEU A 166 -10.20 2.45 -13.09
N MET A 167 -9.34 2.90 -12.16
CA MET A 167 -8.90 2.08 -11.04
C MET A 167 -10.05 1.70 -10.10
N LEU A 168 -11.00 2.61 -9.87
CA LEU A 168 -12.19 2.34 -9.07
C LEU A 168 -13.09 1.30 -9.75
N ALA A 169 -13.30 1.42 -11.06
CA ALA A 169 -14.07 0.44 -11.83
C ALA A 169 -13.43 -0.95 -11.82
N GLU A 170 -12.10 -1.03 -12.00
CA GLU A 170 -11.33 -2.29 -11.92
C GLU A 170 -11.46 -2.92 -10.53
N ALA A 171 -11.30 -2.12 -9.47
CA ALA A 171 -11.38 -2.60 -8.10
C ALA A 171 -12.79 -3.12 -7.73
N ASN A 172 -13.85 -2.43 -8.18
CA ASN A 172 -15.24 -2.88 -8.03
C ASN A 172 -15.50 -4.23 -8.72
N GLY A 173 -14.86 -4.50 -9.86
CA GLY A 173 -14.97 -5.79 -10.55
C GLY A 173 -14.36 -6.95 -9.74
N ASN A 174 -13.25 -6.68 -9.05
CA ASN A 174 -12.49 -7.70 -8.33
C ASN A 174 -13.11 -8.11 -6.98
N THR A 175 -13.77 -7.18 -6.27
CA THR A 175 -14.42 -7.48 -4.97
C THR A 175 -15.57 -8.49 -5.09
N ASN A 176 -16.15 -8.67 -6.29
CA ASN A 176 -17.24 -9.63 -6.52
C ASN A 176 -16.77 -11.08 -6.77
N GLN A 177 -15.46 -11.36 -6.71
CA GLN A 177 -14.88 -12.69 -7.02
C GLN A 177 -14.30 -13.44 -5.81
N ASN A 178 -14.47 -12.95 -4.58
CA ASN A 178 -13.92 -13.59 -3.38
C ASN A 178 -14.97 -13.97 -2.34
#